data_AF-A0A142XWQ7-F1
#
_entry.id   AF-A0A142XWQ7-F1
#
_cell.length_a   1.000
_cell.length_b   1.000
_cell.length_c   1.000
_cell.angle_alpha   90.00
_cell.angle_beta   90.00
_cell.angle_gamma   90.00
#
_symmetry.space_group_name_H-M   'P 1'
#
loop_
_entity.id
_entity.type
_entity.pdbx_description
1 polymer ?
#
loop_
_entity_poly.entity_id
_entity_poly.type
_entity_poly.pdbx_seq_one_letter_code
_entity_poly.pdbx_strand_id
1 'polypeptide(L)'
;MIITIDTTTGTISLVKAYRAIAKFEQSLEITATGNLRPTIKFLGQVSGWLRDNGFNDATLSAAWQFWIIVNRLCVHSKDTIETDAEVAFWYGIDASKLSEIEKLGFIQNVDKLRCRKRIADGDFAKTDYEGVYYLYLTAFEDEQLAQKMKSKAFAAYVEEKTRKQGVKS
;
A
#
# COMPACT_ATOMS: atom_id res chain seq x y z
N MET A 1 13.48 7.93 -13.49
CA MET A 1 13.48 6.63 -14.18
C MET A 1 13.34 6.89 -15.67
N ILE A 2 14.20 6.28 -16.50
CA ILE A 2 14.04 6.32 -17.95
C ILE A 2 13.05 5.22 -18.33
N ILE A 3 11.98 5.58 -19.01
CA ILE A 3 11.02 4.61 -19.55
C ILE A 3 10.97 4.78 -21.05
N THR A 4 11.12 3.67 -21.75
CA THR A 4 10.84 3.58 -23.18
C THR A 4 9.51 2.87 -23.33
N ILE A 5 8.56 3.53 -24.01
CA ILE A 5 7.23 2.99 -24.29
C ILE A 5 6.98 3.13 -25.79
N ASP A 6 6.61 2.03 -26.43
CA ASP A 6 6.57 1.88 -27.90
C ASP A 6 7.89 2.32 -28.57
N THR A 7 8.05 3.61 -28.87
CA THR A 7 9.25 4.22 -29.48
C THR A 7 9.66 5.55 -28.83
N THR A 8 8.92 6.02 -27.81
CA THR A 8 9.20 7.28 -27.12
C THR A 8 9.95 7.00 -25.83
N THR A 9 11.13 7.61 -25.67
CA THR A 9 11.89 7.57 -24.43
C THR A 9 11.68 8.88 -23.68
N GLY A 10 11.23 8.77 -22.43
CA GLY A 10 11.05 9.91 -21.54
C GLY A 10 11.59 9.61 -20.15
N THR A 11 11.88 10.66 -19.40
CA THR A 11 12.23 10.53 -17.99
C THR A 11 11.03 10.91 -17.14
N ILE A 12 10.63 10.01 -16.25
CA ILE A 12 9.56 10.27 -15.29
C ILE A 12 9.98 9.82 -13.89
N SER A 13 9.52 10.54 -12.87
CA SER A 13 9.66 10.10 -11.48
C SER A 13 8.78 8.86 -11.28
N LEU A 14 9.37 7.85 -10.63
CA LEU A 14 8.68 6.59 -10.35
C LEU A 14 7.60 6.82 -9.28
N VAL A 15 7.89 7.66 -8.28
CA VAL A 15 6.90 8.05 -7.26
C VAL A 15 5.75 8.83 -7.89
N LYS A 16 6.03 9.73 -8.84
CA LYS A 16 5.00 10.48 -9.57
C LYS A 16 4.10 9.55 -10.40
N ALA A 17 4.69 8.57 -11.09
CA ALA A 17 3.99 7.56 -11.86
C ALA A 17 3.08 6.69 -10.98
N TYR A 18 3.62 6.16 -9.87
CA TYR A 18 2.86 5.35 -8.91
C TYR A 18 1.64 6.11 -8.34
N ARG A 19 1.82 7.35 -7.89
CA ARG A 19 0.73 8.16 -7.34
C ARG A 19 -0.36 8.47 -8.37
N ALA A 20 0.01 8.69 -9.63
CA ALA A 20 -0.95 8.91 -10.70
C ALA A 20 -1.79 7.65 -10.95
N ILE A 21 -1.14 6.49 -11.07
CA ILE A 21 -1.83 5.19 -11.25
C ILE A 21 -2.77 4.91 -10.07
N ALA A 22 -2.31 5.04 -8.83
CA ALA A 22 -3.14 4.81 -7.65
C ALA A 22 -4.38 5.73 -7.63
N LYS A 23 -4.24 6.99 -8.06
CA LYS A 23 -5.37 7.92 -8.19
C LYS A 23 -6.36 7.48 -9.27
N PHE A 24 -5.87 6.98 -10.41
CA PHE A 24 -6.75 6.48 -11.47
C PHE A 24 -7.49 5.22 -11.05
N GLU A 25 -6.79 4.29 -10.38
CA GLU A 25 -7.39 3.08 -9.80
C GLU A 25 -8.50 3.44 -8.81
N GLN A 26 -8.25 4.38 -7.88
CA GLN A 26 -9.25 4.87 -6.95
C GLN A 26 -10.45 5.53 -7.66
N SER A 27 -10.20 6.35 -8.69
CA SER A 27 -11.26 7.07 -9.42
C SER A 27 -12.21 6.16 -10.21
N LEU A 28 -11.77 4.94 -10.50
CA LEU A 28 -12.52 3.95 -11.24
C LEU A 28 -12.99 2.79 -10.36
N GLU A 29 -12.86 2.92 -9.03
CA GLU A 29 -13.18 1.88 -8.06
C GLU A 29 -12.55 0.53 -8.40
N ILE A 30 -11.34 0.60 -8.97
CA ILE A 30 -10.54 -0.57 -9.29
C ILE A 30 -9.93 -1.06 -7.98
N THR A 31 -10.62 -1.99 -7.32
CA THR A 31 -10.07 -2.72 -6.17
C THR A 31 -9.07 -3.77 -6.66
N ALA A 32 -7.84 -3.69 -6.19
CA ALA A 32 -6.76 -4.61 -6.53
C ALA A 32 -6.97 -6.00 -5.91
N THR A 33 -7.97 -6.74 -6.38
CA THR A 33 -8.18 -8.15 -6.04
C THR A 33 -7.64 -9.03 -7.16
N GLY A 34 -6.32 -9.24 -7.14
CA GLY A 34 -5.62 -10.41 -7.69
C GLY A 34 -5.54 -10.61 -9.21
N ASN A 35 -6.47 -10.09 -10.02
CA ASN A 35 -6.47 -10.26 -11.48
C ASN A 35 -7.10 -9.04 -12.18
N LEU A 36 -6.39 -7.93 -12.17
CA LEU A 36 -6.83 -6.71 -12.82
C LEU A 36 -6.60 -6.77 -14.33
N ARG A 37 -7.68 -6.84 -15.11
CA ARG A 37 -7.66 -6.45 -16.52
C ARG A 37 -7.94 -4.94 -16.58
N PRO A 38 -6.95 -4.10 -16.95
CA PRO A 38 -7.18 -2.66 -17.03
C PRO A 38 -8.30 -2.38 -18.04
N THR A 39 -9.27 -1.55 -17.66
CA THR A 39 -10.36 -1.17 -18.55
C THR A 39 -9.87 -0.18 -19.60
N ILE A 40 -10.55 -0.08 -20.75
CA ILE A 40 -10.25 0.94 -21.77
C ILE A 40 -10.30 2.35 -21.15
N LYS A 41 -11.25 2.59 -20.24
CA LYS A 41 -11.39 3.86 -19.52
C LYS A 41 -10.16 4.18 -18.66
N PHE A 42 -9.63 3.20 -17.93
CA PHE A 42 -8.39 3.33 -17.16
C PHE A 42 -7.20 3.63 -18.06
N LEU A 43 -7.02 2.87 -19.15
CA LEU A 43 -5.94 3.10 -20.11
C LEU A 43 -6.06 4.48 -20.80
N GLY A 44 -7.27 4.98 -20.98
CA GLY A 44 -7.54 6.34 -21.44
C GLY A 44 -7.01 7.41 -20.48
N GLN A 45 -7.21 7.25 -19.17
CA GLN A 45 -6.66 8.16 -18.17
C GLN A 45 -5.13 8.12 -18.11
N VAL A 46 -4.56 6.91 -18.15
CA VAL A 46 -3.10 6.72 -18.14
C VAL A 46 -2.45 7.32 -19.40
N SER A 47 -3.02 7.08 -20.59
CA SER A 47 -2.50 7.65 -21.84
C SER A 47 -2.61 9.19 -21.86
N GLY A 48 -3.73 9.75 -21.39
CA GLY A 48 -3.88 11.20 -21.23
C GLY A 48 -2.80 11.79 -20.33
N TRP A 49 -2.58 11.18 -19.17
CA TRP A 49 -1.54 11.62 -18.24
C TRP A 49 -0.13 11.47 -18.80
N LEU A 50 0.16 10.40 -19.56
CA LEU A 50 1.44 10.24 -20.23
C LEU A 50 1.69 11.38 -21.24
N ARG A 51 0.68 11.74 -22.03
CA ARG A 51 0.77 12.90 -22.95
C ARG A 51 1.07 14.19 -22.22
N ASP A 52 0.40 14.45 -21.11
CA ASP A 52 0.65 15.63 -20.25
C ASP A 52 2.06 15.65 -19.64
N ASN A 53 2.78 14.52 -19.66
CA ASN A 53 4.14 14.36 -19.15
C ASN A 53 5.18 14.17 -20.26
N GLY A 54 4.86 14.58 -21.50
CA GLY A 54 5.81 14.64 -22.61
C GLY A 54 5.86 13.39 -23.49
N PHE A 55 4.97 12.41 -23.28
CA PHE A 55 4.80 11.27 -24.16
C PHE A 55 3.66 11.56 -25.16
N ASN A 56 3.89 12.51 -26.07
CA ASN A 56 2.85 13.11 -26.92
C ASN A 56 2.02 12.09 -27.72
N ASP A 57 2.63 10.98 -28.13
CA ASP A 57 1.98 9.91 -28.90
C ASP A 57 1.58 8.70 -28.06
N ALA A 58 1.40 8.85 -26.74
CA ALA A 58 1.03 7.75 -25.87
C ALA A 58 -0.33 7.13 -26.28
N THR A 59 -0.27 5.91 -26.81
CA THR A 59 -1.42 5.09 -27.18
C THR A 59 -2.01 4.35 -25.97
N LEU A 60 -3.15 3.66 -26.15
CA LEU A 60 -3.67 2.76 -25.12
C LEU A 60 -2.72 1.58 -24.86
N SER A 61 -2.00 1.12 -25.89
CA SER A 61 -0.97 0.09 -25.76
C SER A 61 0.22 0.60 -24.94
N ALA A 62 0.65 1.84 -25.18
CA ALA A 62 1.68 2.50 -24.39
C ALA A 62 1.27 2.62 -22.91
N ALA A 63 0.04 3.06 -22.66
CA ALA A 63 -0.51 3.13 -21.31
C ALA A 63 -0.52 1.77 -20.59
N TRP A 64 -0.86 0.70 -21.31
CA TRP A 64 -0.84 -0.66 -20.77
C TRP A 64 0.57 -1.11 -20.39
N GLN A 65 1.54 -0.94 -21.29
CA GLN A 65 2.95 -1.25 -21.03
C GLN A 65 3.48 -0.47 -19.83
N PHE A 66 3.21 0.83 -19.78
CA PHE A 66 3.61 1.70 -18.68
C PHE A 66 3.05 1.23 -17.34
N TRP A 67 1.74 0.94 -17.27
CA TRP A 67 1.11 0.46 -16.05
C TRP A 67 1.73 -0.87 -15.57
N ILE A 68 2.03 -1.80 -16.48
CA ILE A 68 2.72 -3.05 -16.14
C ILE A 68 4.12 -2.80 -15.60
N ILE A 69 4.90 -1.92 -16.25
CA ILE A 69 6.26 -1.59 -15.81
C ILE A 69 6.23 -1.01 -14.40
N VAL A 70 5.35 -0.02 -14.16
CA VAL A 70 5.22 0.60 -12.84
C VAL A 70 4.79 -0.43 -11.80
N ASN A 71 3.78 -1.26 -12.08
CA ASN A 71 3.34 -2.29 -11.13
C ASN A 71 4.42 -3.32 -10.80
N ARG A 72 5.17 -3.79 -11.80
CA ARG A 72 6.28 -4.73 -11.57
C ARG A 72 7.37 -4.12 -10.70
N LEU A 73 7.72 -2.86 -10.96
CA LEU A 73 8.69 -2.13 -10.14
C LEU A 73 8.15 -1.89 -8.73
N CYS A 74 6.86 -1.63 -8.58
CA CYS A 74 6.22 -1.51 -7.26
C CYS A 74 6.36 -2.80 -6.46
N VAL A 75 5.89 -3.93 -7.01
CA VAL A 75 6.00 -5.24 -6.36
C VAL A 75 7.45 -5.56 -6.00
N HIS A 76 8.37 -5.40 -6.96
CA HIS A 76 9.79 -5.67 -6.72
C HIS A 76 10.38 -4.79 -5.62
N SER A 77 10.09 -3.48 -5.62
CA SER A 77 10.59 -2.54 -4.60
C SER A 77 10.00 -2.78 -3.21
N LYS A 78 8.75 -3.27 -3.12
CA LYS A 78 8.10 -3.60 -1.85
C LYS A 78 8.88 -4.68 -1.13
N ASP A 79 9.19 -5.76 -1.83
CA ASP A 79 9.82 -6.95 -1.27
C ASP A 79 11.32 -6.75 -1.01
N THR A 80 12.01 -6.09 -1.95
CA THR A 80 13.48 -5.96 -1.89
C THR A 80 13.93 -4.98 -0.80
N ILE A 81 13.08 -4.02 -0.43
CA ILE A 81 13.44 -2.87 0.43
C ILE A 81 12.64 -2.90 1.75
N GLU A 82 11.93 -3.99 2.08
CA GLU A 82 11.13 -4.06 3.31
C GLU A 82 12.00 -3.77 4.54
N THR A 83 13.16 -4.43 4.66
CA THR A 83 14.09 -4.25 5.78
C THR A 83 14.61 -2.82 5.87
N ASP A 84 15.05 -2.24 4.75
CA ASP A 84 15.59 -0.89 4.74
C ASP A 84 14.52 0.16 5.02
N ALA A 85 13.29 -0.06 4.54
CA ALA A 85 12.13 0.76 4.87
C ALA A 85 11.79 0.70 6.36
N GLU A 86 11.88 -0.48 6.97
CA GLU A 86 11.67 -0.67 8.41
C GLU A 86 12.72 0.10 9.23
N VAL A 87 14.01 -0.04 8.89
CA VAL A 87 15.09 0.73 9.52
C VAL A 87 14.84 2.23 9.34
N ALA A 88 14.54 2.68 8.12
CA ALA A 88 14.27 4.09 7.86
C ALA A 88 13.11 4.64 8.70
N PHE A 89 12.03 3.87 8.85
CA PHE A 89 10.87 4.24 9.65
C PHE A 89 11.20 4.37 11.14
N TRP A 90 11.86 3.36 11.72
CA TRP A 90 12.14 3.33 13.15
C TRP A 90 13.19 4.35 13.59
N TYR A 91 14.17 4.64 12.74
CA TYR A 91 15.22 5.63 13.02
C TYR A 91 14.88 7.05 12.54
N GLY A 92 13.69 7.26 11.95
CA GLY A 92 13.26 8.58 11.49
C GLY A 92 14.13 9.15 10.36
N ILE A 93 14.60 8.29 9.45
CA ILE A 93 15.39 8.73 8.29
C ILE A 93 14.53 9.64 7.42
N ASP A 94 15.10 10.79 7.05
CA ASP A 94 14.47 11.75 6.15
C ASP A 94 14.23 11.13 4.76
N ALA A 95 12.96 10.90 4.43
CA ALA A 95 12.53 10.31 3.17
C ALA A 95 12.94 11.14 1.93
N SER A 96 13.29 12.42 2.08
CA SER A 96 13.79 13.24 0.97
C SER A 96 15.12 12.74 0.42
N LYS A 97 15.94 12.12 1.29
CA LYS A 97 17.30 11.63 1.00
C LYS A 97 17.33 10.24 0.35
N LEU A 98 16.21 9.52 0.39
CA LEU A 98 16.07 8.22 -0.25
C LEU A 98 16.07 8.35 -1.79
N SER A 99 16.61 7.35 -2.47
CA SER A 99 16.48 7.20 -3.92
C SER A 99 15.01 6.97 -4.31
N GLU A 100 14.67 7.13 -5.59
CA GLU A 100 13.29 6.94 -6.06
C GLU A 100 12.72 5.54 -5.78
N ILE A 101 13.58 4.52 -5.86
CA ILE A 101 13.21 3.12 -5.61
C ILE A 101 13.00 2.89 -4.11
N GLU A 102 13.89 3.41 -3.26
CA GLU A 102 13.73 3.35 -1.80
C GLU A 102 12.51 4.14 -1.32
N LYS A 103 12.24 5.32 -1.90
CA LYS A 103 11.02 6.10 -1.64
C LYS A 103 9.77 5.28 -1.96
N LEU A 104 9.77 4.58 -3.09
CA LEU A 104 8.64 3.75 -3.48
C LEU A 104 8.46 2.55 -2.53
N GLY A 105 9.55 1.85 -2.18
CA GLY A 105 9.52 0.76 -1.21
C GLY A 105 9.05 1.22 0.18
N PHE A 106 9.51 2.39 0.62
CA PHE A 106 9.07 3.01 1.87
C PHE A 106 7.58 3.37 1.85
N ILE A 107 7.10 4.02 0.78
CA ILE A 107 5.68 4.37 0.63
C ILE A 107 4.79 3.13 0.69
N GLN A 108 5.20 2.03 0.05
CA GLN A 108 4.42 0.79 0.04
C GLN A 108 4.40 0.06 1.38
N ASN A 109 5.43 0.24 2.22
CA ASN A 109 5.52 -0.40 3.52
C ASN A 109 5.08 0.50 4.69
N VAL A 110 4.86 1.80 4.47
CA VAL A 110 4.65 2.76 5.56
C VAL A 110 3.44 2.43 6.45
N ASP A 111 2.33 1.95 5.87
CA ASP A 111 1.13 1.64 6.65
C ASP A 111 1.29 0.36 7.46
N LYS A 112 1.97 -0.65 6.89
CA LYS A 112 2.41 -1.87 7.60
C LYS A 112 3.29 -1.50 8.80
N LEU A 113 4.28 -0.63 8.60
CA LEU A 113 5.19 -0.16 9.65
C LEU A 113 4.48 0.67 10.72
N ARG A 114 3.54 1.55 10.34
CA ARG A 114 2.68 2.27 11.29
C ARG A 114 1.84 1.32 12.13
N CYS A 115 1.26 0.29 11.53
CA CYS A 115 0.50 -0.72 12.27
C CYS A 115 1.39 -1.50 13.24
N ARG A 116 2.58 -1.94 12.81
CA ARG A 116 3.58 -2.58 13.69
C ARG A 116 3.97 -1.68 14.86
N LYS A 117 4.17 -0.38 14.61
CA LYS A 117 4.45 0.59 15.68
C LYS A 117 3.31 0.72 16.67
N ARG A 118 2.06 0.87 16.21
CA ARG A 118 0.89 0.91 17.11
C ARG A 118 0.77 -0.35 17.97
N ILE A 119 1.08 -1.52 17.40
CA ILE A 119 1.10 -2.78 18.14
C ILE A 119 2.20 -2.76 19.21
N ALA A 120 3.42 -2.36 18.85
CA ALA A 120 4.57 -2.29 19.76
C ALA A 120 4.35 -1.29 20.90
N ASP A 121 3.76 -0.13 20.60
CA ASP A 121 3.44 0.91 21.58
C ASP A 121 2.20 0.57 22.44
N GLY A 122 1.42 -0.45 22.05
CA GLY A 122 0.15 -0.79 22.68
C GLY A 122 -0.96 0.23 22.45
N ASP A 123 -0.82 1.08 21.43
CA ASP A 123 -1.73 2.19 21.10
C ASP A 123 -2.92 1.73 20.24
N PHE A 124 -3.75 0.87 20.82
CA PHE A 124 -4.99 0.39 20.23
C PHE A 124 -5.97 -0.14 21.29
N ALA A 125 -7.26 -0.11 20.96
CA ALA A 125 -8.30 -0.66 21.83
C ALA A 125 -8.24 -2.20 21.83
N LYS A 126 -7.77 -2.79 22.93
CA LYS A 126 -7.60 -4.25 23.05
C LYS A 126 -8.90 -5.07 22.98
N THR A 127 -10.04 -4.41 23.13
CA THR A 127 -11.37 -5.04 23.07
C THR A 127 -12.12 -4.77 21.77
N ASP A 128 -11.56 -3.93 20.89
CA ASP A 128 -12.05 -3.75 19.53
C ASP A 128 -11.53 -4.89 18.64
N TYR A 129 -12.24 -6.02 18.66
CA TYR A 129 -11.79 -7.23 17.98
C TYR A 129 -11.71 -7.08 16.45
N GLU A 130 -12.59 -6.30 15.81
CA GLU A 130 -12.48 -6.00 14.37
C GLU A 130 -11.29 -5.08 14.09
N GLY A 131 -11.10 -4.04 14.90
CA GLY A 131 -9.92 -3.17 14.81
C GLY A 131 -8.61 -3.94 14.98
N VAL A 132 -8.55 -4.86 15.95
CA VAL A 132 -7.39 -5.74 16.17
C VAL A 132 -7.14 -6.67 14.98
N TYR A 133 -8.20 -7.22 14.38
CA TYR A 133 -8.05 -8.06 13.19
C TYR A 133 -7.39 -7.31 12.03
N TYR A 134 -7.95 -6.16 11.63
CA TYR A 134 -7.38 -5.38 10.52
C TYR A 134 -6.00 -4.83 10.85
N LEU A 135 -5.75 -4.43 12.09
CA LEU A 135 -4.43 -3.96 12.54
C LEU A 135 -3.35 -5.04 12.36
N TYR A 136 -3.61 -6.28 12.78
CA TYR A 136 -2.64 -7.37 12.63
C TYR A 136 -2.54 -7.86 11.19
N LEU A 137 -3.65 -7.89 10.45
CA LEU A 137 -3.64 -8.25 9.03
C LEU A 137 -2.77 -7.27 8.22
N THR A 138 -2.89 -5.96 8.46
CA THR A 138 -2.07 -4.95 7.78
C THR A 138 -0.60 -4.97 8.27
N ALA A 139 -0.34 -5.23 9.56
CA ALA A 139 1.01 -5.23 10.11
C ALA A 139 1.87 -6.42 9.67
N PHE A 140 1.26 -7.58 9.46
CA PHE A 140 1.99 -8.84 9.24
C PHE A 140 1.60 -9.57 7.95
N GLU A 141 0.52 -9.15 7.28
CA GLU A 141 0.00 -9.81 6.07
C GLU A 141 -0.28 -11.31 6.29
N ASP A 142 -0.59 -11.68 7.54
CA ASP A 142 -0.86 -13.05 7.99
C ASP A 142 -2.29 -13.13 8.58
N GLU A 143 -3.19 -13.72 7.78
CA GLU A 143 -4.59 -13.93 8.14
C GLU A 143 -4.76 -14.83 9.38
N GLN A 144 -3.92 -15.86 9.53
CA GLN A 144 -4.03 -16.77 10.67
C GLN A 144 -3.64 -16.07 11.97
N LEU A 145 -2.57 -15.28 11.93
CA LEU A 145 -2.18 -14.42 13.04
C LEU A 145 -3.26 -13.39 13.36
N ALA A 146 -3.84 -12.73 12.34
CA ALA A 146 -4.90 -11.75 12.52
C ALA A 146 -6.14 -12.37 13.21
N GLN A 147 -6.59 -13.54 12.77
CA GLN A 147 -7.72 -14.26 13.38
C GLN A 147 -7.43 -14.71 14.82
N LYS A 148 -6.20 -15.15 15.09
CA LYS A 148 -5.76 -15.50 16.46
C LYS A 148 -5.83 -14.29 17.38
N MET A 149 -5.43 -13.11 16.91
CA MET A 149 -5.46 -11.88 17.71
C MET A 149 -6.88 -11.33 17.88
N LYS A 150 -7.72 -11.42 16.84
CA LYS A 150 -9.17 -11.15 16.91
C LYS A 150 -9.83 -11.97 18.02
N SER A 151 -9.52 -13.27 18.07
CA SER A 151 -10.08 -14.19 19.07
C SER A 151 -9.68 -13.81 20.50
N LYS A 152 -8.41 -13.41 20.71
CA LYS A 152 -7.94 -12.92 22.01
C LYS A 152 -8.62 -11.61 22.42
N ALA A 153 -8.78 -10.68 21.49
CA ALA A 153 -9.46 -9.41 21.74
C ALA A 153 -10.93 -9.63 22.09
N PHE A 154 -11.59 -10.57 21.41
CA PHE A 154 -12.96 -10.97 21.70
C PHE A 154 -13.11 -11.58 23.11
N ALA A 155 -12.19 -12.47 23.51
CA ALA A 155 -12.18 -13.03 24.87
C ALA A 155 -12.04 -11.93 25.94
N ALA A 156 -11.11 -10.98 25.74
CA ALA A 156 -10.92 -9.84 26.64
C ALA A 156 -12.18 -8.95 26.74
N TYR A 157 -12.87 -8.72 25.62
CA TYR A 157 -14.14 -8.00 25.60
C TYR A 157 -15.23 -8.70 26.43
N VAL A 158 -15.37 -10.02 26.27
CA VAL A 158 -16.35 -10.84 27.03
C VAL A 158 -16.04 -10.80 28.53
N GLU A 159 -14.77 -10.94 28.92
CA GLU A 159 -14.34 -10.82 30.31
C GLU A 159 -14.67 -9.45 30.90
N GLU A 160 -14.38 -8.37 30.16
CA GLU A 160 -14.68 -7.00 30.61
C GLU A 160 -16.19 -6.79 30.82
N LYS A 161 -17.03 -7.30 29.92
CA LYS A 161 -18.49 -7.21 30.03
C LYS A 161 -19.03 -8.02 31.20
N THR A 162 -18.54 -9.25 31.39
CA THR A 162 -18.95 -10.13 32.49
C THR A 162 -18.58 -9.52 33.85
N ARG A 163 -17.36 -8.98 33.98
CA ARG A 163 -16.93 -8.29 35.20
C ARG A 163 -17.78 -7.06 35.52
N LYS A 164 -18.16 -6.27 34.50
CA LYS A 164 -19.02 -5.10 34.68
C LYS A 164 -20.46 -5.46 35.11
N GLN A 165 -20.94 -6.65 34.76
CA GLN A 165 -22.26 -7.14 35.17
C GLN A 165 -22.26 -7.72 36.59
N GLY A 166 -21.22 -8.46 36.98
CA GLY A 166 -21.11 -9.05 38.33
C GLY A 166 -20.85 -8.06 39.47
N VAL A 167 -20.54 -6.79 39.18
CA VAL A 167 -20.39 -5.72 40.18
C VAL A 167 -21.72 -5.01 40.45
N LYS A 168 -22.78 -5.31 39.70
CA LYS A 168 -24.13 -4.69 39.84
C LYS A 168 -25.15 -5.56 40.60
N SER A 169 -24.70 -6.68 41.16
CA SER A 169 -25.51 -7.63 41.95
C SER A 169 -25.01 -7.68 43.38
#